data_AF-A0A2U2J6R4-F1
#
_entry.id   AF-A0A2U2J6R4-F1
#
_cell.length_a   1.000
_cell.length_b   1.000
_cell.length_c   1.000
_cell.angle_alpha   90.00
_cell.angle_beta   90.00
_cell.angle_gamma   90.00
#
_symmetry.space_group_name_H-M   'P 1'
#
loop_
_entity.id
_entity.type
_entity.pdbx_description
1 polymer ?
#
loop_
_entity_poly.entity_id
_entity_poly.type
_entity_poly.pdbx_seq_one_letter_code
_entity_poly.pdbx_strand_id
1 'polypeptide(L)'
;MSNLNKTYHKGKYRSGEWAKHLRPYLKRVGNKSWRKDGKEIELNETDNLSHWKKYSTKRNIKVKITKKFYGDLKWTTISKYRTLRDAENAMKQANIIKAEIIEK
;
A
#
# COMPACT_ATOMS: atom_id res chain seq x y z
N MET A 1 6.95 -5.37 46.76
CA MET A 1 6.08 -4.88 45.68
C MET A 1 6.90 -4.76 44.40
N SER A 2 6.70 -5.65 43.42
CA SER A 2 7.38 -5.58 42.12
C SER A 2 6.78 -4.45 41.29
N ASN A 3 7.57 -3.41 41.02
CA ASN A 3 7.15 -2.25 40.24
C ASN A 3 6.81 -2.68 38.80
N LEU A 4 5.51 -2.79 38.49
CA LEU A 4 4.92 -3.29 37.24
C LEU A 4 5.15 -2.37 36.02
N ASN A 5 6.08 -1.41 36.13
CA ASN A 5 6.24 -0.30 35.18
C ASN A 5 7.49 -0.41 34.30
N LYS A 6 8.16 -1.57 34.28
CA LYS A 6 9.40 -1.78 33.50
C LYS A 6 9.19 -1.59 31.98
N THR A 7 7.99 -1.80 31.46
CA THR A 7 7.65 -1.69 30.03
C THR A 7 7.76 -0.25 29.48
N TYR A 8 7.70 0.78 30.34
CA TYR A 8 7.77 2.19 29.96
C TYR A 8 9.06 2.89 30.41
N HIS A 9 10.14 2.12 30.60
CA HIS A 9 11.45 2.69 30.89
C HIS A 9 12.08 3.20 29.59
N LYS A 10 11.81 4.45 29.22
CA LYS A 10 12.43 5.15 28.07
C LYS A 10 13.98 5.26 28.13
N GLY A 11 14.64 4.64 29.12
CA GLY A 11 16.09 4.64 29.29
C GLY A 11 16.71 6.03 29.15
N LYS A 12 17.73 6.14 28.29
CA LYS A 12 18.40 7.40 27.93
C LYS A 12 17.48 8.50 27.36
N TYR A 13 16.25 8.17 26.97
CA TYR A 13 15.24 9.10 26.44
C TYR A 13 14.19 9.53 27.47
N ARG A 14 14.39 9.22 28.76
CA ARG A 14 13.44 9.54 29.83
C ARG A 14 13.40 11.05 30.08
N SER A 15 12.25 11.66 29.79
CA SER A 15 12.04 13.10 29.81
C SER A 15 12.11 13.75 31.20
N GLY A 16 12.11 12.95 32.28
CA GLY A 16 12.03 13.42 33.66
C GLY A 16 13.33 14.00 34.23
N GLU A 17 14.50 13.50 33.80
CA GLU A 17 15.80 13.93 34.35
C GLU A 17 16.62 14.73 33.34
N TRP A 18 16.62 14.34 32.06
CA TRP A 18 17.52 14.92 31.05
C TRP A 18 16.85 15.92 30.09
N ALA A 19 15.53 16.07 30.11
CA ALA A 19 14.82 16.85 29.08
C ALA A 19 14.03 18.05 29.60
N LYS A 20 14.09 18.39 30.90
CA LYS A 20 13.32 19.53 31.44
C LYS A 20 13.67 20.84 30.72
N HIS A 21 14.97 21.06 30.47
CA HIS A 21 15.54 22.23 29.79
C HIS A 21 15.37 22.19 28.26
N LEU A 22 14.97 21.07 27.68
CA LEU A 22 14.80 20.94 26.23
C LEU A 22 13.47 21.57 25.78
N ARG A 23 13.54 22.35 24.69
CA ARG A 23 12.35 22.91 24.02
C ARG A 23 11.39 21.79 23.59
N PRO A 24 10.06 22.05 23.51
CA PRO A 24 9.06 21.04 23.15
C PRO A 24 9.37 20.26 21.85
N TYR A 25 9.97 20.92 20.85
CA TYR A 25 10.33 20.27 19.60
C TYR A 25 11.38 19.16 19.79
N LEU A 26 12.39 19.38 20.65
CA LEU A 26 13.46 18.41 20.93
C LEU A 26 12.91 17.20 21.69
N LYS A 27 11.97 17.44 22.61
CA LYS A 27 11.22 16.36 23.29
C LYS A 27 10.45 15.50 22.29
N ARG A 28 9.83 16.12 21.27
CA ARG A 28 9.11 15.42 20.19
C ARG A 28 10.07 14.57 19.35
N VAL A 29 11.24 15.11 18.98
CA VAL A 29 12.25 14.38 18.20
C VAL A 29 12.80 13.20 18.99
N GLY A 30 13.20 13.38 20.25
CA GLY A 30 13.69 12.28 21.10
C GLY A 30 12.66 11.17 21.31
N ASN A 31 11.38 11.52 21.53
CA ASN A 31 10.30 10.53 21.60
C ASN A 31 10.07 9.79 20.28
N LYS A 32 10.25 10.47 19.13
CA LYS A 32 10.14 9.85 17.82
C LYS A 32 11.28 8.84 17.61
N SER A 33 12.50 9.19 18.01
CA SER A 33 13.66 8.27 17.95
C SER A 33 13.47 7.08 18.88
N TRP A 34 13.05 7.29 20.14
CA TRP A 34 12.78 6.18 21.07
C TRP A 34 11.73 5.18 20.53
N ARG A 35 10.67 5.67 19.89
CA ARG A 35 9.66 4.80 19.25
C ARG A 35 10.20 4.05 18.03
N LYS A 36 11.23 4.56 17.36
CA LYS A 36 11.90 3.85 16.26
C LYS A 36 12.81 2.76 16.82
N ASP A 37 13.69 3.12 17.74
CA ASP A 37 14.61 2.17 18.39
C ASP A 37 13.84 1.03 19.09
N GLY A 38 12.73 1.35 19.78
CA GLY A 38 11.86 0.35 20.40
C GLY A 38 11.17 -0.58 19.39
N LYS A 39 10.81 -0.08 18.20
CA LYS A 39 10.24 -0.91 17.12
C LYS A 39 11.27 -1.80 16.46
N GLU A 40 12.52 -1.35 16.33
CA GLU A 40 13.60 -2.18 15.78
C GLU A 40 13.93 -3.36 16.70
N ILE A 41 13.79 -3.20 18.02
CA ILE A 41 13.95 -4.30 18.98
C ILE A 41 12.82 -5.35 18.82
N GLU A 42 11.56 -4.93 18.64
CA GLU A 42 10.43 -5.83 18.37
C GLU A 42 10.47 -6.48 16.97
N LEU A 43 11.03 -5.78 15.97
CA LEU A 43 11.18 -6.29 14.60
C LEU A 43 12.25 -7.39 14.50
N ASN A 44 13.39 -7.24 15.18
CA ASN A 44 14.45 -8.27 15.14
C ASN A 44 14.00 -9.65 15.71
N GLU A 45 13.01 -9.70 16.59
CA GLU A 45 12.41 -10.96 17.07
C GLU A 45 11.42 -11.58 16.06
N THR A 46 10.91 -10.79 15.10
CA THR A 46 9.92 -11.19 14.10
C THR A 46 10.47 -11.23 12.66
N ASP A 47 11.72 -10.84 12.45
CA ASP A 47 12.41 -10.65 11.16
C ASP A 47 12.84 -11.94 10.42
N ASN A 48 12.16 -13.08 10.64
CA ASN A 48 12.36 -14.28 9.81
C ASN A 48 11.46 -14.35 8.57
N LEU A 49 10.69 -13.31 8.25
CA LEU A 49 9.67 -13.38 7.20
C LEU A 49 9.65 -12.12 6.33
N SER A 50 10.79 -11.86 5.70
CA SER A 50 10.93 -10.95 4.55
C SER A 50 10.09 -11.45 3.36
N HIS A 51 8.78 -11.21 3.41
CA HIS A 51 7.86 -11.50 2.30
C HIS A 51 7.95 -10.39 1.26
N TRP A 52 9.01 -10.40 0.46
CA TRP A 52 8.98 -9.70 -0.81
C TRP A 52 7.88 -10.35 -1.65
N LYS A 53 6.72 -9.72 -1.75
CA LYS A 53 5.62 -10.18 -2.60
C LYS A 53 6.15 -10.24 -4.04
N LYS A 54 6.49 -11.45 -4.50
CA LYS A 54 6.84 -11.70 -5.90
C LYS A 54 5.66 -11.26 -6.75
N TYR A 55 5.79 -10.12 -7.42
CA TYR A 55 4.79 -9.66 -8.37
C TYR A 55 4.79 -10.64 -9.54
N SER A 56 3.80 -11.55 -9.56
CA SER A 56 3.55 -12.42 -10.70
C SER A 56 3.49 -11.58 -11.98
N THR A 57 4.27 -11.98 -12.99
CA THR A 57 4.25 -11.38 -14.33
C THR A 57 2.83 -11.49 -14.88
N LYS A 58 2.14 -10.35 -14.92
CA LYS A 58 0.71 -10.28 -15.20
C LYS A 58 0.39 -10.77 -16.61
N ARG A 59 -0.45 -11.81 -16.69
CA ARG A 59 -1.20 -12.15 -17.90
C ARG A 59 -2.16 -10.99 -18.19
N ASN A 60 -2.04 -10.41 -19.36
CA ASN A 60 -2.88 -9.29 -19.77
C ASN A 60 -3.98 -9.84 -20.66
N ILE A 61 -5.21 -9.83 -20.17
CA ILE A 61 -6.38 -10.19 -20.96
C ILE A 61 -6.57 -9.11 -22.01
N LYS A 62 -6.49 -9.47 -23.29
CA LYS A 62 -6.69 -8.54 -24.41
C LYS A 62 -8.15 -8.57 -24.82
N VAL A 63 -8.76 -7.40 -24.89
CA VAL A 63 -10.16 -7.24 -25.30
C VAL A 63 -10.22 -6.26 -26.46
N LYS A 64 -10.90 -6.65 -27.54
CA LYS A 64 -11.27 -5.77 -28.64
C LYS A 64 -12.61 -5.14 -28.31
N ILE A 65 -12.67 -3.81 -28.25
CA ILE A 65 -13.88 -3.07 -27.89
C ILE A 65 -14.21 -2.10 -29.02
N THR A 66 -15.43 -2.17 -29.53
CA THR A 66 -15.99 -1.22 -30.48
C THR A 66 -16.94 -0.29 -29.75
N LYS A 67 -16.62 1.00 -29.73
CA LYS A 67 -17.39 2.06 -29.06
C LYS A 67 -18.15 2.89 -30.09
N LYS A 68 -19.36 3.32 -29.71
CA LYS A 68 -20.08 4.39 -30.42
C LYS A 68 -19.45 5.72 -30.01
N PHE A 69 -18.93 6.46 -30.97
CA PHE A 69 -18.52 7.84 -30.80
C PHE A 69 -19.64 8.76 -31.34
N TYR A 70 -19.54 10.07 -31.11
CA TYR A 70 -20.57 11.05 -31.48
C TYR A 70 -21.25 10.75 -32.83
N GLY A 71 -22.59 10.70 -32.83
CA GLY A 71 -23.39 10.30 -34.01
C GLY A 71 -23.28 8.80 -34.30
N ASP A 72 -22.99 8.45 -35.56
CA ASP A 72 -22.86 7.07 -36.03
C ASP A 72 -21.41 6.60 -36.21
N LEU A 73 -20.43 7.41 -35.79
CA LEU A 73 -19.03 7.01 -35.85
C LEU A 73 -18.76 5.85 -34.88
N LYS A 74 -18.09 4.81 -35.38
CA LYS A 74 -17.70 3.64 -34.58
C LYS A 74 -16.19 3.53 -34.58
N TRP A 75 -15.59 3.41 -33.40
CA TRP A 75 -14.16 3.20 -33.26
C TRP A 75 -13.88 1.90 -32.52
N THR A 76 -12.95 1.12 -33.04
CA THR A 76 -12.51 -0.12 -32.40
C THR A 76 -11.11 0.04 -31.81
N THR A 77 -10.93 -0.35 -30.56
CA THR A 77 -9.65 -0.33 -29.85
C THR A 77 -9.35 -1.70 -29.22
N ILE A 78 -8.07 -1.98 -29.01
CA ILE A 78 -7.62 -3.16 -28.27
C ILE A 78 -7.07 -2.68 -26.93
N SER A 79 -7.69 -3.14 -25.85
CA SER A 79 -7.30 -2.78 -24.47
C SER A 79 -6.81 -4.01 -23.71
N LYS A 80 -5.91 -3.78 -22.77
CA LYS A 80 -5.27 -4.83 -21.95
C LYS A 80 -5.73 -4.68 -20.50
N TYR A 81 -6.21 -5.76 -19.90
CA TYR A 81 -6.72 -5.79 -18.53
C TYR A 81 -5.98 -6.80 -17.67
N ARG A 82 -5.90 -6.50 -16.37
CA ARG A 82 -5.22 -7.36 -15.38
C ARG A 82 -6.10 -8.48 -14.84
N THR A 83 -7.40 -8.27 -14.80
CA THR A 83 -8.36 -9.21 -14.22
C THR A 83 -9.53 -9.38 -15.17
N LEU A 84 -10.19 -10.55 -15.10
CA LEU A 84 -11.42 -10.79 -15.87
C LEU A 84 -12.53 -9.83 -15.44
N ARG A 85 -12.61 -9.49 -14.15
CA ARG A 85 -13.57 -8.51 -13.63
C ARG A 85 -13.41 -7.14 -14.30
N ASP A 86 -12.19 -6.64 -14.42
CA ASP A 86 -11.93 -5.35 -15.07
C ASP A 86 -12.27 -5.39 -16.57
N ALA A 87 -11.92 -6.49 -17.23
CA ALA A 87 -12.29 -6.72 -18.62
C ALA A 87 -13.82 -6.74 -18.80
N GLU A 88 -14.56 -7.48 -17.98
CA GLU A 88 -16.02 -7.54 -18.02
C GLU A 88 -16.67 -6.18 -17.75
N ASN A 89 -16.20 -5.46 -16.73
CA ASN A 89 -16.68 -4.11 -16.43
C ASN A 89 -16.45 -3.17 -17.62
N ALA A 90 -15.29 -3.27 -18.26
CA ALA A 90 -15.01 -2.48 -19.45
C ALA A 90 -15.94 -2.84 -20.59
N MET A 91 -16.25 -4.13 -20.83
CA MET A 91 -17.16 -4.56 -21.90
C MET A 91 -18.62 -4.16 -21.67
N LYS A 92 -19.05 -3.99 -20.42
CA LYS A 92 -20.44 -3.66 -20.02
C LYS A 92 -20.78 -2.16 -20.08
N GLN A 93 -19.88 -1.28 -20.54
CA GLN A 93 -20.17 0.16 -20.61
C GLN A 93 -21.26 0.48 -21.63
N ALA A 94 -22.13 1.44 -21.33
CA ALA A 94 -23.28 1.81 -22.17
C ALA A 94 -22.88 2.26 -23.61
N ASN A 95 -21.69 2.83 -23.77
CA ASN A 95 -21.22 3.34 -25.06
C ASN A 95 -20.58 2.25 -25.95
N ILE A 96 -20.64 0.98 -25.54
CA ILE A 96 -20.04 -0.14 -26.26
C ILE A 96 -21.09 -0.82 -27.12
N ILE A 97 -20.75 -1.02 -28.39
CA ILE A 97 -21.58 -1.73 -29.36
C ILE A 97 -21.22 -3.21 -29.37
N LYS A 98 -19.91 -3.50 -29.34
CA LYS A 98 -19.39 -4.86 -29.45
C LYS A 98 -18.11 -4.97 -28.63
N ALA A 99 -17.94 -6.07 -27.90
CA ALA A 99 -16.68 -6.38 -27.27
C ALA A 99 -16.41 -7.89 -27.26
N GLU A 100 -15.16 -8.27 -27.50
CA GLU A 100 -14.70 -9.66 -27.61
C GLU A 100 -13.34 -9.82 -26.94
N ILE A 101 -13.15 -10.88 -26.17
CA ILE A 101 -11.84 -11.24 -25.58
C ILE A 101 -11.02 -11.97 -26.64
N ILE A 102 -9.82 -11.45 -26.94
CA ILE A 102 -8.90 -12.01 -27.93
C ILE A 102 -7.93 -13.01 -27.28
N GLU A 103 -7.44 -12.70 -26.08
CA GLU A 103 -6.38 -13.46 -25.39
C GLU A 103 -6.59 -13.38 -23.88
N LYS A 104 -6.37 -14.47 -23.15
CA LYS A 104 -6.55 -14.57 -21.68
C LYS A 104 -5.24 -14.88 -20.97
#